data_AF-A0A4U9I6A3-F1
#
_entry.id   AF-A0A4U9I6A3-F1
#
_cell.length_a   1.000
_cell.length_b   1.000
_cell.length_c   1.000
_cell.angle_alpha   90.00
_cell.angle_beta   90.00
_cell.angle_gamma   90.00
#
_symmetry.space_group_name_H-M   'P 1'
#
loop_
_entity.id
_entity.type
_entity.pdbx_description
1 polymer ?
#
loop_
_entity_poly.entity_id
_entity_poly.type
_entity_poly.pdbx_seq_one_letter_code
_entity_poly.pdbx_strand_id
1 'polypeptide(L)'
;MFDTNDFIIITQRFHCERALFIALHMGIQAQCYAVPSPKDMLTVRVREFGARLGALADLYVFKREPRFLGPLVPIPAMPEVPEDAQGYPAVTPEQLLDMQKKKPALP
;
A
#
# COMPACT_ATOMS: atom_id res chain seq x y z
N MET A 1 6.19 -8.02 6.07
CA MET A 1 6.30 -9.36 5.47
C MET A 1 7.48 -9.34 4.52
N PHE A 2 8.31 -10.37 4.53
CA PHE A 2 9.51 -10.47 3.70
C PHE A 2 9.44 -11.75 2.88
N ASP A 3 10.10 -11.75 1.72
CA ASP A 3 10.19 -12.91 0.81
C ASP A 3 8.83 -13.40 0.25
N THR A 4 8.07 -12.48 -0.35
CA THR A 4 6.78 -12.79 -1.00
C THR A 4 6.81 -12.34 -2.45
N ASN A 5 6.39 -13.23 -3.35
CA ASN A 5 6.38 -12.94 -4.80
C ASN A 5 5.08 -12.27 -5.27
N ASP A 6 3.96 -12.53 -4.60
CA ASP A 6 2.64 -12.01 -4.98
C ASP A 6 1.98 -11.30 -3.79
N PHE A 7 1.82 -9.98 -3.89
CA PHE A 7 1.12 -9.21 -2.87
C PHE A 7 0.46 -7.94 -3.42
N ILE A 8 -0.52 -7.46 -2.67
CA ILE A 8 -1.23 -6.22 -2.96
C ILE A 8 -0.74 -5.12 -2.02
N ILE A 9 -0.37 -3.99 -2.60
CA ILE A 9 0.04 -2.77 -1.88
C ILE A 9 -1.15 -1.80 -1.89
N ILE A 10 -1.55 -1.31 -0.73
CA ILE A 10 -2.62 -0.32 -0.61
C ILE A 10 -2.05 0.91 0.09
N THR A 11 -1.96 2.03 -0.64
CA THR A 11 -1.34 3.27 -0.13
C THR A 11 -1.77 4.50 -0.95
N GLN A 12 -1.18 5.66 -0.71
CA GLN A 12 -1.40 6.86 -1.52
C GLN A 12 -0.76 6.72 -2.90
N ARG A 13 -1.32 7.40 -3.90
CA ARG A 13 -0.86 7.34 -5.31
C ARG A 13 0.66 7.51 -5.48
N PHE A 14 1.25 8.48 -4.79
CA PHE A 14 2.68 8.77 -4.91
C PHE A 14 3.60 7.68 -4.35
N HIS A 15 3.14 6.95 -3.32
CA HIS A 15 3.87 5.81 -2.79
C HIS A 15 3.68 4.56 -3.66
N CYS A 16 2.48 4.37 -4.21
CA CYS A 16 2.18 3.27 -5.12
C CYS A 16 3.13 3.24 -6.32
N GLU A 17 3.35 4.37 -6.96
CA GLU A 17 4.18 4.46 -8.17
C GLU A 17 5.63 4.00 -7.90
N ARG A 18 6.24 4.49 -6.81
CA ARG A 18 7.59 4.09 -6.44
C ARG A 18 7.66 2.63 -5.98
N ALA A 19 6.70 2.17 -5.19
CA ALA A 19 6.69 0.80 -4.67
C ALA A 19 6.56 -0.23 -5.81
N LEU A 20 5.67 0.03 -6.78
CA LEU A 20 5.51 -0.81 -7.95
C LEU A 20 6.77 -0.84 -8.82
N PHE A 21 7.45 0.30 -8.98
CA PHE A 21 8.71 0.38 -9.72
C PHE A 21 9.80 -0.50 -9.10
N ILE A 22 9.97 -0.42 -7.78
CA ILE A 22 10.94 -1.25 -7.05
C ILE A 22 10.59 -2.74 -7.17
N ALA A 23 9.32 -3.10 -6.98
CA ALA A 23 8.86 -4.48 -7.08
C ALA A 23 9.15 -5.08 -8.45
N LEU A 24 8.83 -4.37 -9.52
CA LEU A 24 9.12 -4.78 -10.90
C LEU A 24 10.62 -4.95 -11.14
N HIS A 25 11.46 -4.05 -10.62
CA HIS A 25 12.92 -4.17 -10.75
C HIS A 25 13.48 -5.39 -10.02
N MET A 26 12.86 -5.79 -8.91
CA MET A 26 13.23 -6.99 -8.15
C MET A 26 12.59 -8.29 -8.69
N GLY A 27 11.79 -8.21 -9.77
CA GLY A 27 11.10 -9.37 -10.35
C GLY A 27 9.86 -9.85 -9.57
N ILE A 28 9.35 -9.02 -8.66
CA ILE A 28 8.19 -9.32 -7.79
C ILE A 28 6.89 -8.87 -8.49
N GLN A 29 5.88 -9.73 -8.49
CA GLN A 29 4.56 -9.42 -9.03
C GLN A 29 3.71 -8.73 -7.96
N ALA A 30 3.68 -7.39 -7.98
CA ALA A 30 2.89 -6.59 -7.04
C ALA A 30 1.76 -5.83 -7.73
N GLN A 31 0.60 -5.76 -7.09
CA GLN A 31 -0.51 -4.90 -7.52
C GLN A 31 -0.65 -3.73 -6.55
N CYS A 32 -0.81 -2.48 -7.03
CA CYS A 32 -1.03 -1.34 -6.15
C CYS A 32 -2.41 -0.70 -6.33
N TYR A 33 -3.15 -0.53 -5.23
CA TYR A 33 -4.40 0.24 -5.20
C TYR A 33 -4.18 1.57 -4.49
N ALA A 34 -4.41 2.66 -5.23
CA ALA A 34 -4.23 4.01 -4.74
C ALA A 34 -5.51 4.55 -4.09
N VAL A 35 -5.39 5.01 -2.85
CA VAL A 35 -6.45 5.74 -2.14
C VAL A 35 -6.33 7.24 -2.48
N PRO A 36 -7.45 8.00 -2.60
CA PRO A 36 -7.41 9.44 -2.84
C PRO A 36 -6.53 10.18 -1.83
N SER A 37 -5.70 11.09 -2.32
CA SER A 37 -4.78 11.90 -1.52
C SER A 37 -5.23 13.37 -1.46
N PRO A 38 -4.81 14.13 -0.42
CA PRO A 38 -5.11 15.56 -0.29
C PRO A 38 -4.63 16.39 -1.51
N LYS A 39 -5.35 17.47 -1.84
CA LYS A 39 -5.10 18.26 -3.06
C LYS A 39 -3.91 19.24 -2.93
N ASP A 40 -3.64 19.76 -1.73
CA ASP A 40 -2.55 20.72 -1.49
C ASP A 40 -1.25 20.04 -1.07
N MET A 41 -0.42 19.71 -2.07
CA MET A 41 0.81 18.92 -1.87
C MET A 41 1.99 19.41 -2.72
N LEU A 42 2.03 20.69 -3.12
CA LEU A 42 3.10 21.22 -3.98
C LEU A 42 4.51 20.97 -3.43
N THR A 43 4.73 21.22 -2.13
CA THR A 43 6.00 20.94 -1.44
C THR A 43 6.32 19.44 -1.40
N VAL A 44 5.30 18.58 -1.27
CA VAL A 44 5.48 17.12 -1.30
C VAL A 44 5.83 16.64 -2.71
N ARG A 45 5.22 17.19 -3.77
CA ARG A 45 5.52 16.82 -5.17
C ARG A 45 6.97 17.09 -5.56
N VAL A 46 7.52 18.24 -5.16
CA VAL A 46 8.93 18.57 -5.43
C VAL A 46 9.86 17.59 -4.70
N ARG A 47 9.58 17.30 -3.44
CA ARG A 47 10.33 16.30 -2.67
C ARG A 47 10.20 14.90 -3.28
N GLU A 48 9.02 14.56 -3.76
CA GLU A 48 8.73 13.28 -4.38
C GLU A 48 9.53 13.09 -5.67
N PHE A 49 9.64 14.13 -6.49
CA PHE A 49 10.48 14.08 -7.69
C PHE A 49 11.95 13.77 -7.33
N GLY A 50 12.51 14.46 -6.34
CA GLY A 50 13.85 14.15 -5.82
C GLY A 50 13.95 12.72 -5.28
N ALA A 51 12.94 12.24 -4.56
CA ALA A 51 12.89 10.88 -4.04
C ALA A 51 12.78 9.81 -5.16
N ARG A 52 12.07 10.09 -6.25
CA ARG A 52 11.98 9.20 -7.43
C ARG A 52 13.33 9.08 -8.11
N LEU A 53 14.02 10.20 -8.36
CA LEU A 53 15.39 10.19 -8.91
C LEU A 53 16.37 9.50 -7.98
N GLY A 54 16.27 9.76 -6.68
CA GLY A 54 17.05 9.08 -5.65
C GLY A 54 16.84 7.57 -5.69
N ALA A 55 15.60 7.09 -5.80
CA ALA A 55 15.30 5.66 -5.92
C ALA A 55 15.87 5.03 -7.20
N LEU A 56 15.84 5.75 -8.33
CA LEU A 56 16.48 5.29 -9.56
C LEU A 56 18.01 5.16 -9.38
N ALA A 57 18.66 6.18 -8.81
CA ALA A 57 20.09 6.11 -8.53
C ALA A 57 20.42 4.98 -7.54
N ASP A 58 19.59 4.79 -6.52
CA ASP A 58 19.74 3.76 -5.50
C ASP A 58 19.67 2.34 -6.09
N LEU A 59 18.73 2.09 -7.01
CA LEU A 59 18.54 0.80 -7.66
C LEU A 59 19.62 0.51 -8.72
N TYR A 60 19.90 1.46 -9.61
CA TYR A 60 20.77 1.21 -10.77
C TYR A 60 22.26 1.47 -10.50
N VAL A 61 22.60 2.41 -9.62
CA VAL A 61 23.99 2.78 -9.32
C VAL A 61 24.47 2.15 -8.02
N PHE A 62 23.72 2.35 -6.93
CA PHE A 62 24.16 1.93 -5.59
C PHE A 62 23.75 0.50 -5.22
N LYS A 63 22.81 -0.11 -5.95
CA LYS A 63 22.26 -1.45 -5.74
C LYS A 63 21.97 -1.73 -4.25
N ARG A 64 21.30 -0.79 -3.57
CA ARG A 64 21.03 -0.96 -2.14
C ARG A 64 20.04 -2.08 -1.90
N GLU A 65 20.40 -2.95 -0.96
CA GLU A 65 19.54 -4.04 -0.50
C GLU A 65 18.71 -3.62 0.73
N PRO A 66 17.56 -4.27 0.97
CA PRO A 66 16.73 -4.02 2.15
C PRO A 66 17.54 -4.25 3.43
N ARG A 67 17.73 -3.18 4.22
CA ARG A 67 18.62 -3.22 5.39
C ARG A 67 18.11 -4.08 6.55
N PHE A 68 16.79 -4.29 6.62
CA PHE A 68 16.13 -5.03 7.69
C PHE A 68 15.07 -5.97 7.12
N LEU A 69 15.51 -7.17 6.75
CA LEU A 69 14.65 -8.32 6.52
C LEU A 69 14.47 -8.97 7.90
N GLY A 70 13.36 -8.69 8.58
CA GLY A 70 13.04 -9.33 9.86
C GLY A 70 12.95 -10.85 9.73
N PRO A 71 12.79 -11.60 10.83
CA PRO A 71 12.65 -13.06 10.78
C PRO A 71 11.49 -13.46 9.85
N LEU A 72 11.70 -14.51 9.05
CA LEU A 72 10.68 -15.05 8.16
C LEU A 72 9.58 -15.70 9.00
N VAL A 73 8.40 -15.10 9.01
CA VAL A 73 7.21 -15.66 9.64
C VAL A 73 6.30 -16.20 8.54
N PRO A 74 5.96 -17.51 8.55
CA PRO A 74 5.08 -18.09 7.54
C PRO A 74 3.68 -17.51 7.64
N ILE A 75 3.03 -17.24 6.49
CA ILE A 75 1.60 -16.92 6.49
C ILE A 75 0.82 -18.23 6.68
N PRO A 76 -0.13 -18.30 7.63
CA PRO A 76 -1.08 -19.40 7.68
C PRO A 76 -1.92 -19.44 6.39
N ALA A 77 -2.04 -20.63 5.79
CA ALA A 77 -2.80 -20.83 4.54
C ALA A 77 -4.30 -20.55 4.69
N MET A 78 -4.83 -20.67 5.91
CA MET A 78 -6.20 -20.32 6.25
C MET A 78 -6.17 -19.49 7.54
N PRO A 79 -6.61 -18.23 7.51
CA PRO A 79 -6.97 -17.53 8.72
C PRO A 79 -8.08 -18.34 9.40
N GLU A 80 -7.86 -18.81 10.63
CA GLU A 80 -8.96 -19.31 11.46
C GLU A 80 -9.83 -18.10 11.79
N VAL A 81 -10.90 -17.94 11.02
CA VAL A 81 -11.91 -16.91 11.26
C VAL A 81 -12.83 -17.47 12.33
N PRO A 82 -12.95 -16.82 13.51
CA PRO A 82 -13.93 -17.20 14.52
C PRO A 82 -15.33 -17.30 13.89
N GLU A 83 -16.15 -18.27 14.29
CA GLU A 83 -17.51 -18.44 13.73
C GLU A 83 -18.40 -17.21 13.94
N ASP A 84 -18.11 -16.39 14.97
CA ASP A 84 -18.78 -15.15 15.29
C ASP A 84 -18.16 -13.91 14.62
N ALA A 85 -17.07 -14.07 13.85
CA ALA A 85 -16.45 -12.97 13.17
C ALA A 85 -17.33 -12.47 12.02
N GLN A 86 -17.55 -11.16 12.02
CA GLN A 86 -18.35 -10.49 11.00
C GLN A 86 -17.64 -10.60 9.64
N GLY A 87 -18.19 -11.44 8.76
CA GLY A 87 -17.66 -11.67 7.41
C GLY A 87 -17.73 -10.42 6.52
N TYR A 88 -17.24 -10.53 5.30
CA TYR A 88 -17.38 -9.43 4.33
C TYR A 88 -18.82 -9.39 3.78
N PRO A 89 -19.46 -8.20 3.77
CA PRO A 89 -18.95 -6.89 4.17
C PRO A 89 -18.88 -6.71 5.71
N ALA A 90 -17.76 -6.16 6.20
CA ALA A 90 -17.49 -5.89 7.63
C ALA A 90 -18.45 -4.89 8.29
N VAL A 91 -19.40 -4.35 7.52
CA VAL A 91 -20.44 -3.42 7.92
C VAL A 91 -21.74 -3.88 7.30
N THR A 92 -22.82 -3.86 8.09
CA THR A 92 -24.14 -4.18 7.56
C THR A 92 -24.60 -3.11 6.56
N PRO A 93 -25.51 -3.43 5.63
CA PRO A 93 -26.09 -2.44 4.73
C PRO A 93 -26.68 -1.21 5.46
N GLU A 94 -27.26 -1.44 6.65
CA GLU A 94 -27.79 -0.37 7.50
C GLU A 94 -26.68 0.53 8.06
N GLN A 95 -25.59 -0.06 8.56
CA GLN A 95 -24.42 0.69 9.02
C GLN A 95 -23.77 1.49 7.88
N LEU A 96 -23.71 0.93 6.67
CA LEU A 96 -23.24 1.64 5.49
C LEU A 96 -24.10 2.88 5.16
N LEU A 97 -25.42 2.73 5.21
CA LEU A 97 -26.36 3.83 4.99
C LEU A 97 -26.21 4.92 6.04
N ASP A 98 -26.01 4.55 7.30
CA ASP A 98 -25.83 5.52 8.39
C ASP A 98 -24.47 6.22 8.33
N MET A 99 -23.40 5.52 7.91
CA MET A 99 -22.09 6.14 7.61
C MET A 99 -22.18 7.13 6.45
N GLN A 100 -23.00 6.84 5.43
CA GLN A 100 -23.24 7.76 4.31
C GLN A 100 -24.04 8.99 4.75
N LYS A 101 -25.07 8.82 5.59
CA LYS A 101 -25.85 9.93 6.16
C LYS A 101 -25.04 10.81 7.10
N LYS A 102 -24.12 10.22 7.88
CA LYS A 102 -23.27 10.93 8.86
C LYS A 102 -22.10 11.66 8.20
N LYS A 103 -21.80 11.39 6.93
CA LYS A 103 -20.76 12.11 6.20
C LYS A 103 -21.23 13.56 6.02
N PRO A 104 -20.57 14.57 6.63
CA PRO A 104 -20.91 15.95 6.36
C PRO A 104 -20.76 16.18 4.85
N ALA A 105 -21.71 16.91 4.25
CA ALA A 105 -21.61 17.32 2.86
C ALA A 105 -20.24 17.96 2.66
N LEU A 106 -19.43 17.34 1.79
CA LEU A 106 -18.08 17.80 1.51
C LEU A 106 -18.17 19.25 1.00
N PRO A 107 -17.51 20.23 1.64
CA PRO A 107 -17.42 21.58 1.09
C PRO A 107 -16.63 21.60 -0.22
#